data_AF-A0A2T3NP83-F1
#
_entry.id   AF-A0A2T3NP83-F1
#
_cell.length_a   1.000
_cell.length_b   1.000
_cell.length_c   1.000
_cell.angle_alpha   90.00
_cell.angle_beta   90.00
_cell.angle_gamma   90.00
#
_symmetry.space_group_name_H-M   'P 1'
#
loop_
_entity.id
_entity.type
_entity.pdbx_description
1 polymer ?
#
loop_
_entity_poly.entity_id
_entity_poly.type
_entity_poly.pdbx_seq_one_letter_code
_entity_poly.pdbx_strand_id
1 'polypeptide(L)'
;MDTNLLLILTVCFLVAVILTYTLTMRVMNKKINKYNTIEEALKNSGKENKKIEYKIKESLAELDEVTKNINNKNSEYATIKRLSEDANSYLSKLDKDTKALQELKSNENKLIENINNYEGEILALKSKIIETNSTLDENKAKLKDIIGQLDLYSRLDEYTSCGHFEVPQYLYETSARFAEEIKDVRQQQKDMIREKVAVIYPETTIISNNKSYNKKILDAQVKLMLTAFNTECDFLIGKISPSSFGRTLERIEKLANNIEKLSATFECGFNIDYIDLKFEECKLQFQYTLKKQEEAAEQKLIKEQIREEQRAIKEYEKAIAEAEKEEKLYRQMLDKAREELSMATDADRLAMEQKIASLELQLKDAEAKEERAKSMAEQTRKGHVYVISNIGSFGEDVYKIGLTRRLEPMDRVKELGDASVPFPFDVHAMIYVDDAPSLEAALHREFHAQRVNSVNLRKEFFEVDLESIREAVEKIAGVDAEFKMTALAEDYYESLRLQEVA
;
A
#
# COMPACT_ATOMS: atom_id res chain seq x y z
N MET A 1 30.59 127.50 121.34
CA MET A 1 29.52 126.70 121.93
C MET A 1 29.01 125.69 120.91
N ASP A 2 29.11 124.38 121.07
CA ASP A 2 30.09 123.57 121.80
C ASP A 2 30.20 122.26 121.04
N THR A 3 31.43 121.95 120.62
CA THR A 3 31.80 120.84 119.75
C THR A 3 31.62 119.46 120.39
N ASN A 4 31.42 119.40 121.71
CA ASN A 4 31.26 118.15 122.46
C ASN A 4 29.94 117.42 122.18
N LEU A 5 28.83 118.13 121.87
CA LEU A 5 27.55 117.49 121.59
C LEU A 5 27.55 116.77 120.23
N LEU A 6 28.26 117.33 119.25
CA LEU A 6 28.41 116.74 117.93
C LEU A 6 29.20 115.42 117.97
N LEU A 7 30.18 115.33 118.88
CA LEU A 7 31.05 114.16 119.01
C LEU A 7 30.33 112.96 119.64
N ILE A 8 29.39 113.20 120.56
CA ILE A 8 28.58 112.12 121.16
C ILE A 8 27.58 111.57 120.13
N LEU A 9 26.97 112.44 119.34
CA LEU A 9 26.04 112.05 118.26
C LEU A 9 26.74 111.24 117.16
N THR A 10 27.97 111.58 116.80
CA THR A 10 28.74 110.81 115.81
C THR A 10 29.14 109.43 116.34
N VAL A 11 29.48 109.31 117.62
CA VAL A 11 29.79 108.01 118.26
C VAL A 11 28.54 107.12 118.33
N CYS A 12 27.38 107.65 118.74
CA CYS A 12 26.13 106.89 118.75
C CYS A 12 25.71 106.42 117.35
N PHE A 13 25.90 107.26 116.32
CA PHE A 13 25.62 106.89 114.94
C PHE A 13 26.56 105.77 114.45
N LEU A 14 27.85 105.83 114.79
CA LEU A 14 28.84 104.80 114.47
C LEU A 14 28.48 103.45 115.09
N VAL A 15 28.05 103.43 116.35
CA VAL A 15 27.63 102.19 117.04
C VAL A 15 26.39 101.59 116.39
N ALA A 16 25.40 102.40 116.00
CA ALA A 16 24.21 101.93 115.31
C ALA A 16 24.51 101.34 113.92
N VAL A 17 25.46 101.94 113.18
CA VAL A 17 25.92 101.42 111.89
C VAL A 17 26.63 100.07 112.05
N ILE A 18 27.45 99.90 113.08
CA ILE A 18 28.14 98.63 113.36
C ILE A 18 27.14 97.52 113.73
N LEU A 19 26.10 97.85 114.50
CA LEU A 19 25.09 96.88 114.93
C LEU A 19 24.20 96.40 113.77
N THR A 20 23.84 97.31 112.86
CA THR A 20 23.07 96.96 111.65
C THR A 20 23.91 96.17 110.64
N TYR A 21 25.21 96.48 110.51
CA TYR A 21 26.15 95.73 109.66
C TYR A 21 26.34 94.28 110.14
N THR A 22 26.47 94.05 111.45
CA THR A 22 26.68 92.71 112.00
C THR A 22 25.45 91.81 111.89
N LEU A 23 24.24 92.37 112.05
CA LEU A 23 22.98 91.65 111.88
C LEU A 23 22.74 91.25 110.41
N THR A 24 23.01 92.16 109.48
CA THR A 24 22.88 91.89 108.03
C THR A 24 23.89 90.85 107.56
N MET A 25 25.14 90.90 108.04
CA MET A 25 26.15 89.87 107.75
C MET A 25 25.78 88.47 108.26
N ARG A 26 25.13 88.38 109.44
CA ARG A 26 24.67 87.08 109.97
C ARG A 26 23.57 86.45 109.12
N VAL A 27 22.62 87.26 108.64
CA VAL A 27 21.55 86.79 107.75
C VAL A 27 22.11 86.42 106.38
N MET A 28 23.09 87.18 105.88
CA MET A 28 23.77 86.88 104.63
C MET A 28 24.57 85.58 104.70
N ASN A 29 25.29 85.33 105.79
CA ASN A 29 26.00 84.05 106.02
C ASN A 29 25.06 82.85 106.12
N LYS A 30 23.84 83.04 106.65
CA LYS A 30 22.82 81.98 106.67
C LYS A 30 22.28 81.67 105.28
N LYS A 31 22.25 82.65 104.37
CA LYS A 31 21.90 82.45 102.96
C LYS A 31 23.05 81.84 102.16
N ILE A 32 24.31 82.18 102.44
CA ILE A 32 25.49 81.72 101.70
C ILE A 32 25.69 80.19 101.80
N ASN A 33 25.41 79.56 102.95
CA ASN A 33 25.51 78.10 103.07
C ASN A 33 24.50 77.31 102.21
N LYS A 34 23.49 77.97 101.61
CA LYS A 34 22.54 77.33 100.70
C LYS A 34 22.98 77.39 99.22
N TYR A 35 24.09 78.05 98.90
CA TYR A 35 24.54 78.31 97.51
C TYR A 35 25.80 77.55 97.06
N ASN A 36 26.33 76.59 97.83
CA ASN A 36 27.52 75.81 97.48
C ASN A 36 27.33 74.71 96.39
N THR A 37 26.34 74.80 95.49
CA THR A 37 26.11 73.75 94.46
C THR A 37 25.60 74.22 93.09
N ILE A 38 25.54 75.53 92.79
CA ILE A 38 25.08 76.02 91.47
C ILE A 38 26.26 76.24 90.50
N GLU A 39 27.41 76.67 91.01
CA GLU A 39 28.60 76.98 90.21
C GLU A 39 29.26 75.72 89.63
N GLU A 40 29.21 74.60 90.37
CA GLU A 40 29.73 73.29 89.93
C GLU A 40 28.83 72.64 88.86
N ALA A 41 27.51 72.81 88.96
CA ALA A 41 26.54 72.34 87.96
C ALA A 41 26.64 73.11 86.63
N LEU A 42 26.81 74.44 86.67
CA LEU A 42 27.02 75.27 85.47
C LEU A 42 28.36 74.96 84.79
N LYS A 43 29.41 74.67 85.55
CA LYS A 43 30.73 74.32 85.00
C LYS A 43 30.74 72.92 84.34
N ASN A 44 30.00 71.96 84.89
CA ASN A 44 29.82 70.65 84.26
C ASN A 44 28.92 70.71 83.02
N SER A 45 27.79 71.44 83.08
CA SER A 45 26.90 71.65 81.92
C SER A 45 27.60 72.39 80.78
N GLY A 46 28.43 73.41 81.07
CA GLY A 46 29.24 74.11 80.07
C GLY A 46 30.33 73.24 79.42
N LYS A 47 30.88 72.26 80.16
CA LYS A 47 31.81 71.27 79.61
C LYS A 47 31.10 70.23 78.74
N GLU A 48 29.92 69.77 79.14
CA GLU A 48 29.09 68.85 78.34
C GLU A 48 28.61 69.50 77.05
N ASN A 49 28.14 70.75 77.08
CA ASN A 49 27.71 71.46 75.87
C ASN A 49 28.85 71.65 74.87
N LYS A 50 30.06 72.00 75.32
CA LYS A 50 31.23 72.06 74.42
C LYS A 50 31.60 70.70 73.83
N LYS A 51 31.42 69.62 74.60
CA LYS A 51 31.68 68.25 74.14
C LYS A 51 30.62 67.80 73.12
N ILE A 52 29.36 68.19 73.30
CA ILE A 52 28.27 67.96 72.35
C ILE A 52 28.50 68.77 71.08
N GLU A 53 28.89 70.04 71.19
CA GLU A 53 29.15 70.92 70.04
C GLU A 53 30.33 70.42 69.19
N TYR A 54 31.38 69.87 69.82
CA TYR A 54 32.48 69.23 69.13
C TYR A 54 32.03 67.98 68.37
N LYS A 55 31.24 67.10 69.02
CA LYS A 55 30.66 65.92 68.37
C LYS A 55 29.73 66.26 67.21
N ILE A 56 28.91 67.30 67.34
CA ILE A 56 28.02 67.76 66.26
C ILE A 56 28.85 68.25 65.06
N LYS A 57 29.93 69.00 65.29
CA LYS A 57 30.84 69.42 64.22
C LYS A 57 31.55 68.26 63.54
N GLU A 58 31.98 67.27 64.32
CA GLU A 58 32.60 66.04 63.81
C GLU A 58 31.60 65.25 62.94
N SER A 59 30.38 65.02 63.43
CA SER A 59 29.33 64.34 62.66
C SER A 59 28.86 65.11 61.41
N LEU A 60 28.87 66.45 61.44
CA LEU A 60 28.58 67.26 60.26
C LEU A 60 29.67 67.14 59.19
N ALA A 61 30.94 67.10 59.60
CA ALA A 61 32.06 66.88 58.69
C ALA A 61 32.00 65.47 58.04
N GLU A 62 31.66 64.46 58.83
CA GLU A 62 31.43 63.09 58.33
C GLU A 62 30.26 63.04 57.33
N LEU A 63 29.16 63.74 57.61
CA LEU A 63 28.00 63.83 56.71
C LEU A 63 28.35 64.50 55.38
N ASP A 64 29.15 65.58 55.40
CA ASP A 64 29.60 66.25 54.18
C ASP A 64 30.49 65.33 53.33
N GLU A 65 31.37 64.56 53.96
CA GLU A 65 32.24 63.59 53.29
C GLU A 65 31.43 62.43 52.67
N VAL A 66 30.45 61.90 53.39
CA VAL A 66 29.52 60.88 52.89
C VAL A 66 28.71 61.41 51.71
N THR A 67 28.23 62.65 51.79
CA THR A 67 27.43 63.27 50.71
C THR A 67 28.27 63.46 49.45
N LYS A 68 29.55 63.84 49.60
CA LYS A 68 30.49 63.95 48.49
C LYS A 68 30.78 62.60 47.84
N ASN A 69 30.93 61.54 48.63
CA ASN A 69 31.11 60.18 48.12
C ASN A 69 29.86 59.64 47.39
N ILE A 70 28.65 59.92 47.89
CA ILE A 70 27.41 59.53 47.22
C ILE A 70 27.29 60.21 45.85
N ASN A 71 27.62 61.51 45.77
CA ASN A 71 27.58 62.24 44.51
C ASN A 71 28.59 61.70 43.48
N ASN A 72 29.80 61.33 43.91
CA ASN A 72 30.78 60.68 43.04
C ASN A 72 30.30 59.29 42.57
N LYS A 73 29.73 58.47 43.47
CA LYS A 73 29.20 57.17 43.06
C LYS A 73 28.00 57.28 42.10
N ASN A 74 27.17 58.31 42.27
CA ASN A 74 26.05 58.57 41.37
C ASN A 74 26.51 59.01 39.97
N SER A 75 27.59 59.79 39.86
CA SER A 75 28.15 60.15 38.56
C SER A 75 28.80 58.96 37.86
N GLU A 76 29.50 58.09 38.61
CA GLU A 76 30.03 56.82 38.10
C GLU A 76 28.90 55.89 37.61
N TYR A 77 27.84 55.73 38.40
CA TYR A 77 26.67 54.93 38.01
C TYR A 77 26.00 55.45 36.74
N ALA A 78 25.83 56.77 36.63
CA ALA A 78 25.27 57.39 35.43
C ALA A 78 26.13 57.12 34.18
N THR A 79 27.46 57.10 34.35
CA THR A 79 28.40 56.81 33.25
C THR A 79 28.34 55.35 32.84
N ILE A 80 28.31 54.42 33.80
CA ILE A 80 28.18 52.98 33.56
C ILE A 80 26.84 52.65 32.88
N LYS A 81 25.75 53.29 33.33
CA LYS A 81 24.42 53.10 32.74
C LYS A 81 24.42 53.50 31.27
N ARG A 82 25.01 54.66 30.94
CA ARG A 82 25.12 55.15 29.57
C ARG A 82 25.94 54.21 28.68
N LEU A 83 27.08 53.73 29.18
CA LEU A 83 27.90 52.73 28.49
C LEU A 83 27.16 51.40 28.26
N SER A 84 26.34 50.96 29.21
CA SER A 84 25.50 49.76 29.05
C SER A 84 24.41 49.96 27.99
N GLU A 85 23.78 51.13 27.96
CA GLU A 85 22.77 51.47 26.96
C GLU A 85 23.38 51.53 25.55
N ASP A 86 24.56 52.14 25.41
CA ASP A 86 25.31 52.19 24.15
C ASP A 86 25.77 50.80 23.69
N ALA A 87 26.28 49.96 24.61
CA ALA A 87 26.67 48.59 24.31
C ALA A 87 25.47 47.74 23.84
N ASN A 88 24.32 47.88 24.48
CA ASN A 88 23.09 47.17 24.10
C ASN A 88 22.58 47.61 22.71
N SER A 89 22.66 48.91 22.42
CA SER A 89 22.33 49.46 21.10
C SER A 89 23.27 48.92 20.01
N TYR A 90 24.57 48.81 20.31
CA TYR A 90 25.56 48.23 19.40
C TYR A 90 25.32 46.73 19.17
N LEU A 91 25.02 45.97 20.23
CA LEU A 91 24.68 44.54 20.15
C LEU A 91 23.43 44.31 19.28
N SER A 92 22.40 45.14 19.44
CA SER A 92 21.19 45.04 18.62
C SER A 92 21.43 45.31 17.14
N LYS A 93 22.34 46.24 16.79
CA LYS A 93 22.74 46.47 15.39
C LYS A 93 23.53 45.29 14.85
N LEU A 94 24.49 44.79 15.61
CA LEU A 94 25.31 43.65 15.20
C LEU A 94 24.46 42.39 14.96
N ASP A 95 23.45 42.16 15.80
CA ASP A 95 22.51 41.04 15.65
C ASP A 95 21.64 41.16 14.39
N LYS A 96 21.19 42.38 14.05
CA LYS A 96 20.49 42.63 12.77
C LYS A 96 21.39 42.43 11.56
N ASP A 97 22.64 42.88 11.63
CA ASP A 97 23.59 42.80 10.52
C ASP A 97 24.09 41.35 10.32
N THR A 98 24.13 40.53 11.37
CA THR A 98 24.58 39.12 11.31
C THR A 98 23.46 38.10 11.11
N LYS A 99 22.20 38.53 11.08
CA LYS A 99 21.02 37.66 10.94
C LYS A 99 21.06 36.77 9.70
N ALA A 100 21.44 37.34 8.55
CA ALA A 100 21.60 36.59 7.29
C ALA A 100 22.70 35.52 7.38
N LEU A 101 23.76 35.78 8.16
CA LEU A 101 24.88 34.86 8.38
C LEU A 101 24.48 33.71 9.33
N GLN A 102 23.65 33.99 10.34
CA GLN A 102 23.06 32.98 11.21
C GLN A 102 22.09 32.05 10.44
N GLU A 103 21.26 32.61 9.55
CA GLU A 103 20.37 31.82 8.68
C GLU A 103 21.15 30.94 7.70
N LEU A 104 22.24 31.46 7.10
CA LEU A 104 23.11 30.69 6.22
C LEU A 104 23.72 29.48 6.93
N LYS A 105 24.22 29.69 8.16
CA LYS A 105 24.83 28.62 8.97
C LYS A 105 23.81 27.56 9.40
N SER A 106 22.57 27.96 9.67
CA SER A 106 21.47 27.02 9.92
C SER A 106 21.16 26.18 8.68
N ASN A 107 21.18 26.77 7.48
CA ASN A 107 20.94 26.04 6.24
C ASN A 107 22.10 25.12 5.87
N GLU A 108 23.34 25.53 6.13
CA GLU A 108 24.54 24.69 5.96
C GLU A 108 24.46 23.44 6.83
N ASN A 109 24.06 23.57 8.10
CA ASN A 109 23.89 22.41 8.99
C ASN A 109 22.81 21.44 8.48
N LYS A 110 21.67 21.96 7.98
CA LYS A 110 20.61 21.13 7.38
C LYS A 110 21.09 20.40 6.13
N LEU A 111 21.91 21.06 5.30
CA LEU A 111 22.50 20.45 4.11
C LEU A 111 23.48 19.33 4.47
N ILE A 112 24.32 19.53 5.50
CA ILE A 112 25.24 18.51 6.00
C ILE A 112 24.48 17.29 6.53
N GLU A 113 23.39 17.52 7.28
CA GLU A 113 22.53 16.44 7.78
C GLU A 113 21.88 15.63 6.65
N ASN A 114 21.38 16.32 5.62
CA ASN A 114 20.84 15.67 4.42
C ASN A 114 21.90 14.87 3.65
N ILE A 115 23.12 15.41 3.49
CA ILE A 115 24.22 14.70 2.82
C ILE A 115 24.56 13.41 3.57
N ASN A 116 24.67 13.46 4.91
CA ASN A 116 24.94 12.27 5.72
C ASN A 116 23.83 11.21 5.59
N ASN A 117 22.57 11.62 5.52
CA ASN A 117 21.44 10.72 5.28
C ASN A 117 21.53 10.05 3.91
N TYR A 118 21.78 10.83 2.84
CA TYR A 118 21.94 10.28 1.49
C TYR A 118 23.16 9.35 1.36
N GLU A 119 24.27 9.64 2.06
CA GLU A 119 25.42 8.73 2.12
C GLU A 119 25.06 7.39 2.79
N GLY A 120 24.26 7.43 3.86
CA GLY A 120 23.72 6.24 4.52
C GLY A 120 22.82 5.40 3.60
N GLU A 121 21.91 6.05 2.87
CA GLU A 121 21.05 5.38 1.89
C GLU A 121 21.84 4.75 0.74
N ILE A 122 22.86 5.45 0.22
CA ILE A 122 23.74 4.92 -0.83
C ILE A 122 24.50 3.68 -0.34
N LEU A 123 24.96 3.67 0.90
CA LEU A 123 25.62 2.50 1.50
C LEU A 123 24.67 1.31 1.63
N ALA A 124 23.43 1.55 2.08
CA ALA A 124 22.40 0.53 2.18
C ALA A 124 21.98 -0.03 0.80
N LEU A 125 21.90 0.82 -0.22
CA LEU A 125 21.62 0.37 -1.59
C LEU A 125 22.78 -0.46 -2.15
N LYS A 126 24.04 -0.08 -1.88
CA LYS A 126 25.21 -0.84 -2.29
C LYS A 126 25.25 -2.24 -1.66
N SER A 127 24.94 -2.37 -0.37
CA SER A 127 24.88 -3.69 0.28
C SER A 127 23.78 -4.56 -0.32
N LYS A 128 22.61 -3.98 -0.60
CA LYS A 128 21.49 -4.68 -1.23
C LYS A 128 21.82 -5.16 -2.65
N ILE A 129 22.56 -4.37 -3.43
CA ILE A 129 23.06 -4.77 -4.76
C ILE A 129 24.00 -5.98 -4.65
N ILE A 130 24.91 -5.98 -3.67
CA ILE A 130 25.84 -7.10 -3.45
C ILE A 130 25.08 -8.38 -3.09
N GLU A 131 24.12 -8.30 -2.17
CA GLU A 131 23.28 -9.43 -1.77
C GLU A 131 22.49 -9.98 -2.97
N THR A 132 21.86 -9.09 -3.75
CA THR A 132 21.10 -9.48 -4.94
C THR A 132 21.99 -10.17 -5.97
N ASN A 133 23.20 -9.68 -6.21
CA ASN A 133 24.14 -10.32 -7.14
C ASN A 133 24.58 -11.70 -6.66
N SER A 134 24.81 -11.89 -5.35
CA SER A 134 25.12 -13.21 -4.79
C SER A 134 23.99 -14.21 -5.03
N THR A 135 22.75 -13.82 -4.76
CA THR A 135 21.58 -14.69 -5.01
C THR A 135 21.40 -15.02 -6.49
N LEU A 136 21.74 -14.08 -7.38
CA LEU A 136 21.66 -14.27 -8.82
C LEU A 136 22.70 -15.30 -9.30
N ASP A 137 23.92 -15.25 -8.77
CA ASP A 137 24.97 -16.22 -9.10
C ASP A 137 24.66 -17.62 -8.56
N GLU A 138 24.10 -17.73 -7.35
CA GLU A 138 23.58 -19.01 -6.82
C GLU A 138 22.49 -19.59 -7.71
N ASN A 139 21.54 -18.77 -8.14
CA ASN A 139 20.46 -19.21 -9.01
C ASN A 139 20.95 -19.61 -10.41
N LYS A 140 21.96 -18.92 -10.96
CA LYS A 140 22.63 -19.35 -12.20
C LYS A 140 23.33 -20.70 -12.04
N ALA A 141 23.98 -20.94 -10.90
CA ALA A 141 24.62 -22.23 -10.62
C ALA A 141 23.58 -23.36 -10.55
N LYS A 142 22.46 -23.14 -9.83
CA LYS A 142 21.33 -24.09 -9.78
C LYS A 142 20.72 -24.33 -11.16
N LEU A 143 20.52 -23.28 -11.96
CA LEU A 143 20.01 -23.40 -13.33
C LEU A 143 20.94 -24.26 -14.18
N LYS A 144 22.26 -24.04 -14.09
CA LYS A 144 23.24 -24.84 -14.83
C LYS A 144 23.22 -26.31 -14.42
N ASP A 145 23.05 -26.60 -13.13
CA ASP A 145 22.92 -27.96 -12.61
C ASP A 145 21.64 -28.64 -13.12
N ILE A 146 20.50 -27.95 -13.06
CA ILE A 146 19.21 -28.44 -13.59
C ILE A 146 19.30 -28.70 -15.10
N ILE A 147 19.92 -27.81 -15.87
CA ILE A 147 20.13 -28.01 -17.32
C ILE A 147 21.02 -29.24 -17.57
N GLY A 148 22.06 -29.44 -16.77
CA GLY A 148 22.91 -30.64 -16.85
C GLY A 148 22.14 -31.93 -16.53
N GLN A 149 21.26 -31.90 -15.53
CA GLN A 149 20.37 -33.02 -15.21
C GLN A 149 19.38 -33.28 -16.36
N LEU A 150 18.82 -32.23 -16.97
CA LEU A 150 17.89 -32.34 -18.10
C LEU A 150 18.55 -32.97 -19.34
N ASP A 151 19.81 -32.60 -19.65
CA ASP A 151 20.59 -33.22 -20.74
C ASP A 151 20.91 -34.69 -20.46
N LEU A 152 21.12 -35.07 -19.19
CA LEU A 152 21.28 -36.46 -18.79
C LEU A 152 19.98 -37.26 -18.95
N TYR A 153 18.85 -36.66 -18.59
CA TYR A 153 17.51 -37.26 -18.76
C TYR A 153 17.12 -37.40 -20.24
N SER A 154 17.47 -36.44 -21.10
CA SER A 154 17.21 -36.55 -22.55
C SER A 154 18.03 -37.66 -23.21
N ARG A 155 19.15 -38.09 -22.61
CA ARG A 155 19.95 -39.25 -23.06
C ARG A 155 19.48 -40.56 -22.44
N LEU A 156 18.74 -40.51 -21.33
CA LEU A 156 18.06 -41.66 -20.75
C LEU A 156 16.80 -42.06 -21.54
N ASP A 157 16.23 -41.16 -22.36
CA ASP A 157 15.14 -41.48 -23.31
C ASP A 157 15.53 -42.51 -24.38
N GLU A 158 16.83 -42.69 -24.69
CA GLU A 158 17.27 -43.79 -25.56
C GLU A 158 17.28 -45.15 -24.82
N TYR A 159 17.42 -45.15 -23.49
CA TYR A 159 17.48 -46.35 -22.65
C TYR A 159 16.11 -46.83 -22.13
N THR A 160 15.07 -45.99 -22.18
CA THR A 160 13.70 -46.35 -21.76
C THR A 160 12.98 -47.28 -22.74
N SER A 161 13.60 -47.60 -23.89
CA SER A 161 13.16 -48.67 -24.82
C SER A 161 13.14 -50.07 -24.18
N CYS A 162 13.77 -50.25 -23.01
CA CYS A 162 13.89 -51.53 -22.30
C CYS A 162 13.44 -51.47 -20.82
N GLY A 163 12.37 -50.74 -20.49
CA GLY A 163 11.49 -51.04 -19.34
C GLY A 163 11.86 -50.56 -17.91
N HIS A 164 10.79 -50.36 -17.13
CA HIS A 164 10.70 -50.30 -15.66
C HIS A 164 10.95 -48.99 -14.88
N PHE A 165 10.49 -47.85 -15.39
CA PHE A 165 10.16 -46.71 -14.52
C PHE A 165 8.76 -46.17 -14.85
N GLU A 166 7.92 -46.00 -13.84
CA GLU A 166 6.69 -45.20 -13.99
C GLU A 166 7.11 -43.75 -14.29
N VAL A 167 6.61 -43.24 -15.41
CA VAL A 167 6.91 -41.88 -15.87
C VAL A 167 6.40 -40.89 -14.80
N PRO A 168 7.20 -39.88 -14.41
CA PRO A 168 6.77 -38.89 -13.42
C PRO A 168 5.43 -38.21 -13.76
N GLN A 169 4.56 -38.02 -12.77
CA GLN A 169 3.21 -37.45 -12.93
C GLN A 169 3.16 -36.10 -13.68
N TYR A 170 4.21 -35.27 -13.59
CA TYR A 170 4.27 -33.98 -14.28
C TYR A 170 4.37 -34.10 -15.81
N LEU A 171 4.79 -35.25 -16.35
CA LEU A 171 4.82 -35.49 -17.80
C LEU A 171 3.42 -35.77 -18.39
N TYR A 172 2.39 -35.98 -17.57
CA TYR A 172 1.00 -36.15 -18.00
C TYR A 172 0.29 -34.83 -18.31
N GLU A 173 0.98 -33.70 -18.18
CA GLU A 173 0.37 -32.38 -18.17
C GLU A 173 0.33 -31.66 -19.53
N THR A 174 1.07 -32.12 -20.55
CA THR A 174 1.22 -31.36 -21.80
C THR A 174 0.71 -32.11 -23.03
N SER A 175 0.09 -31.37 -23.95
CA SER A 175 -0.32 -31.88 -25.27
C SER A 175 0.86 -32.38 -26.11
N ALA A 176 2.07 -31.92 -25.83
CA ALA A 176 3.30 -32.35 -26.52
C ALA A 176 3.59 -33.85 -26.35
N ARG A 177 3.34 -34.42 -25.16
CA ARG A 177 3.56 -35.85 -24.92
C ARG A 177 2.70 -36.71 -25.85
N PHE A 178 1.39 -36.46 -25.88
CA PHE A 178 0.49 -37.22 -26.74
C PHE A 178 0.88 -37.10 -28.22
N ALA A 179 1.44 -35.97 -28.65
CA ALA A 179 1.93 -35.83 -30.01
C ALA A 179 3.12 -36.76 -30.32
N GLU A 180 4.04 -36.97 -29.37
CA GLU A 180 5.13 -37.95 -29.52
C GLU A 180 4.62 -39.39 -29.41
N GLU A 181 3.76 -39.70 -28.44
CA GLU A 181 3.16 -41.06 -28.31
C GLU A 181 2.38 -41.46 -29.57
N ILE A 182 1.66 -40.52 -30.21
CA ILE A 182 0.99 -40.75 -31.50
C ILE A 182 2.01 -41.06 -32.61
N LYS A 183 3.17 -40.39 -32.62
CA LYS A 183 4.23 -40.70 -33.60
C LYS A 183 4.80 -42.10 -33.38
N ASP A 184 5.02 -42.49 -32.13
CA ASP A 184 5.55 -43.81 -31.77
C ASP A 184 4.59 -44.92 -32.18
N VAL A 185 3.31 -44.78 -31.84
CA VAL A 185 2.27 -45.73 -32.26
C VAL A 185 2.17 -45.81 -33.79
N ARG A 186 2.22 -44.66 -34.49
CA ARG A 186 2.26 -44.66 -35.97
C ARG A 186 3.52 -45.30 -36.53
N GLN A 187 4.64 -45.23 -35.82
CA GLN A 187 5.88 -45.86 -36.22
C GLN A 187 5.77 -47.38 -36.09
N GLN A 188 5.25 -47.88 -34.97
CA GLN A 188 4.94 -49.31 -34.77
C GLN A 188 4.00 -49.85 -35.86
N GLN A 189 2.93 -49.12 -36.19
CA GLN A 189 2.04 -49.48 -37.30
C GLN A 189 2.78 -49.57 -38.64
N LYS A 190 3.68 -48.63 -38.95
CA LYS A 190 4.50 -48.64 -40.18
C LYS A 190 5.46 -49.82 -40.20
N ASP A 191 6.06 -50.14 -39.07
CA ASP A 191 7.01 -51.26 -38.96
C ASP A 191 6.28 -52.60 -39.16
N MET A 192 5.09 -52.78 -38.59
CA MET A 192 4.24 -53.95 -38.86
C MET A 192 3.85 -54.09 -40.34
N ILE A 193 3.61 -52.98 -41.04
CA ILE A 193 3.35 -52.99 -42.50
C ILE A 193 4.63 -53.36 -43.27
N ARG A 194 5.80 -52.81 -42.88
CA ARG A 194 7.09 -53.07 -43.52
C ARG A 194 7.50 -54.54 -43.38
N GLU A 195 7.29 -55.10 -42.21
CA GLU A 195 7.57 -56.51 -41.87
C GLU A 195 6.50 -57.48 -42.40
N LYS A 196 5.41 -56.95 -42.98
CA LYS A 196 4.27 -57.71 -43.52
C LYS A 196 3.53 -58.56 -42.48
N VAL A 197 3.51 -58.11 -41.23
CA VAL A 197 2.82 -58.78 -40.11
C VAL A 197 1.50 -58.10 -39.73
N ALA A 198 1.15 -56.97 -40.36
CA ALA A 198 -0.11 -56.24 -40.13
C ALA A 198 -1.36 -56.99 -40.63
N VAL A 199 -1.20 -57.88 -41.62
CA VAL A 199 -2.25 -58.72 -42.18
C VAL A 199 -1.74 -60.16 -42.19
N ILE A 200 -2.54 -61.08 -41.68
CA ILE A 200 -2.31 -62.52 -41.73
C ILE A 200 -2.91 -63.04 -43.05
N TYR A 201 -2.09 -63.68 -43.87
CA TYR A 201 -2.51 -64.25 -45.17
C TYR A 201 -1.63 -65.45 -45.56
N PRO A 202 -2.13 -66.40 -46.37
CA PRO A 202 -1.38 -67.59 -46.74
C PRO A 202 -0.21 -67.28 -47.69
N GLU A 203 0.88 -68.07 -47.61
CA GLU A 203 2.05 -67.91 -48.49
C GLU A 203 1.72 -68.15 -49.98
N THR A 204 0.75 -69.04 -50.26
CA THR A 204 0.29 -69.35 -51.61
C THR A 204 -1.20 -69.65 -51.65
N THR A 205 -1.91 -69.04 -52.60
CA THR A 205 -3.29 -69.41 -52.97
C THR A 205 -3.30 -69.96 -54.41
N ILE A 206 -4.26 -70.83 -54.73
CA ILE A 206 -4.43 -71.38 -56.08
C ILE A 206 -5.55 -70.61 -56.79
N ILE A 207 -5.17 -69.59 -57.57
CA ILE A 207 -6.10 -68.78 -58.38
C ILE A 207 -5.91 -69.08 -59.88
N SER A 208 -4.65 -69.25 -60.29
CA SER A 208 -4.22 -69.61 -61.64
C SER A 208 -3.09 -70.65 -61.59
N ASN A 209 -2.78 -71.24 -62.73
CA ASN A 209 -1.67 -72.19 -62.92
C ASN A 209 -0.28 -71.54 -62.72
N ASN A 210 -0.21 -70.21 -62.64
CA ASN A 210 1.02 -69.46 -62.40
C ASN A 210 1.14 -69.00 -60.94
N LYS A 211 2.05 -69.63 -60.18
CA LYS A 211 2.31 -69.32 -58.76
C LYS A 211 2.75 -67.86 -58.53
N SER A 212 3.56 -67.29 -59.42
CA SER A 212 4.01 -65.89 -59.32
C SER A 212 2.85 -64.90 -59.47
N TYR A 213 1.90 -65.24 -60.35
CA TYR A 213 0.70 -64.43 -60.55
C TYR A 213 -0.23 -64.48 -59.33
N ASN A 214 -0.42 -65.65 -58.73
CA ASN A 214 -1.24 -65.79 -57.51
C ASN A 214 -0.67 -64.98 -56.33
N LYS A 215 0.66 -65.00 -56.15
CA LYS A 215 1.33 -64.19 -55.11
C LYS A 215 1.11 -62.69 -55.35
N LYS A 216 1.21 -62.23 -56.60
CA LYS A 216 0.94 -60.81 -56.94
C LYS A 216 -0.49 -60.39 -56.62
N ILE A 217 -1.48 -61.28 -56.83
CA ILE A 217 -2.88 -61.00 -56.49
C ILE A 217 -3.05 -60.86 -54.97
N LEU A 218 -2.45 -61.77 -54.18
CA LEU A 218 -2.49 -61.67 -52.71
C LEU A 218 -1.81 -60.41 -52.19
N ASP A 219 -0.60 -60.10 -52.67
CA ASP A 219 0.11 -58.87 -52.27
C ASP A 219 -0.71 -57.62 -52.62
N ALA A 220 -1.40 -57.62 -53.77
CA ALA A 220 -2.30 -56.53 -54.17
C ALA A 220 -3.54 -56.43 -53.27
N GLN A 221 -4.14 -57.57 -52.88
CA GLN A 221 -5.29 -57.62 -51.97
C GLN A 221 -4.92 -57.10 -50.58
N VAL A 222 -3.79 -57.56 -50.01
CA VAL A 222 -3.27 -57.08 -48.72
C VAL A 222 -3.04 -55.57 -48.77
N LYS A 223 -2.42 -55.08 -49.85
CA LYS A 223 -2.23 -53.63 -50.05
C LYS A 223 -3.56 -52.88 -50.11
N LEU A 224 -4.58 -53.42 -50.78
CA LEU A 224 -5.91 -52.81 -50.85
C LEU A 224 -6.56 -52.75 -49.46
N MET A 225 -6.53 -53.85 -48.71
CA MET A 225 -7.07 -53.93 -47.34
C MET A 225 -6.43 -52.87 -46.44
N LEU A 226 -5.10 -52.82 -46.40
CA LEU A 226 -4.35 -51.83 -45.61
C LEU A 226 -4.65 -50.40 -46.05
N THR A 227 -4.75 -50.15 -47.36
CA THR A 227 -5.03 -48.81 -47.88
C THR A 227 -6.44 -48.35 -47.48
N ALA A 228 -7.44 -49.21 -47.67
CA ALA A 228 -8.83 -48.92 -47.33
C ALA A 228 -9.00 -48.70 -45.82
N PHE A 229 -8.42 -49.59 -45.01
CA PHE A 229 -8.51 -49.51 -43.55
C PHE A 229 -7.84 -48.26 -43.00
N ASN A 230 -6.58 -48.00 -43.40
CA ASN A 230 -5.83 -46.85 -42.90
C ASN A 230 -6.43 -45.51 -43.32
N THR A 231 -6.86 -45.37 -44.57
CA THR A 231 -7.43 -44.11 -45.06
C THR A 231 -8.67 -43.71 -44.25
N GLU A 232 -9.56 -44.67 -44.00
CA GLU A 232 -10.77 -44.41 -43.23
C GLU A 232 -10.47 -44.24 -41.74
N CYS A 233 -9.55 -45.02 -41.16
CA CYS A 233 -9.13 -44.82 -39.77
C CYS A 233 -8.51 -43.44 -39.56
N ASP A 234 -7.61 -43.00 -40.43
CA ASP A 234 -6.96 -41.69 -40.33
C ASP A 234 -7.99 -40.56 -40.43
N PHE A 235 -9.01 -40.71 -41.29
CA PHE A 235 -10.14 -39.77 -41.38
C PHE A 235 -10.99 -39.74 -40.10
N LEU A 236 -11.33 -40.90 -39.55
CA LEU A 236 -12.13 -41.05 -38.34
C LEU A 236 -11.40 -40.47 -37.12
N ILE A 237 -10.12 -40.82 -36.95
CA ILE A 237 -9.23 -40.35 -35.87
C ILE A 237 -8.99 -38.84 -36.00
N GLY A 238 -8.82 -38.32 -37.22
CA GLY A 238 -8.63 -36.89 -37.46
C GLY A 238 -9.82 -36.00 -37.09
N LYS A 239 -11.03 -36.58 -36.96
CA LYS A 239 -12.27 -35.87 -36.60
C LYS A 239 -12.75 -36.15 -35.18
N ILE A 240 -11.86 -36.65 -34.33
CA ILE A 240 -12.26 -37.09 -32.99
C ILE A 240 -12.62 -35.91 -32.08
N SER A 241 -13.67 -36.11 -31.29
CA SER A 241 -14.16 -35.18 -30.28
C SER A 241 -14.58 -35.97 -29.04
N PRO A 242 -14.75 -35.32 -27.87
CA PRO A 242 -15.23 -36.01 -26.67
C PRO A 242 -16.56 -36.74 -26.87
N SER A 243 -17.45 -36.18 -27.70
CA SER A 243 -18.75 -36.79 -28.00
C SER A 243 -18.69 -37.91 -29.04
N SER A 244 -17.63 -37.98 -29.85
CA SER A 244 -17.51 -38.98 -30.92
C SER A 244 -16.60 -40.16 -30.55
N PHE A 245 -15.76 -40.04 -29.52
CA PHE A 245 -14.76 -41.05 -29.14
C PHE A 245 -15.27 -42.50 -29.20
N GLY A 246 -16.31 -42.82 -28.42
CA GLY A 246 -16.85 -44.20 -28.39
C GLY A 246 -17.41 -44.65 -29.74
N ARG A 247 -18.10 -43.77 -30.48
CA ARG A 247 -18.63 -44.08 -31.82
C ARG A 247 -17.51 -44.29 -32.85
N THR A 248 -16.41 -43.57 -32.71
CA THR A 248 -15.23 -43.70 -33.58
C THR A 248 -14.56 -45.05 -33.37
N LEU A 249 -14.39 -45.50 -32.13
CA LEU A 249 -13.86 -46.83 -31.82
C LEU A 249 -14.73 -47.94 -32.44
N GLU A 250 -16.04 -47.91 -32.23
CA GLU A 250 -16.95 -48.89 -32.84
C GLU A 250 -16.88 -48.89 -34.38
N ARG A 251 -16.66 -47.73 -35.00
CA ARG A 251 -16.54 -47.62 -36.46
C ARG A 251 -15.25 -48.24 -36.97
N ILE A 252 -14.14 -48.04 -36.27
CA ILE A 252 -12.85 -48.68 -36.59
C ILE A 252 -12.99 -50.20 -36.52
N GLU A 253 -13.62 -50.72 -35.45
CA GLU A 253 -13.88 -52.16 -35.29
C GLU A 253 -14.78 -52.72 -36.41
N LYS A 254 -15.90 -52.05 -36.71
CA LYS A 254 -16.83 -52.45 -37.78
C LYS A 254 -16.14 -52.40 -39.14
N LEU A 255 -15.28 -51.43 -39.38
CA LEU A 255 -14.53 -51.29 -40.62
C LEU A 255 -13.56 -52.47 -40.81
N ALA A 256 -12.78 -52.81 -39.79
CA ALA A 256 -11.88 -53.97 -39.82
C ALA A 256 -12.65 -55.24 -40.15
N ASN A 257 -13.71 -55.53 -39.38
CA ASN A 257 -14.58 -56.69 -39.58
C ASN A 257 -15.20 -56.76 -40.98
N ASN A 258 -15.61 -55.61 -41.55
CA ASN A 258 -16.19 -55.57 -42.89
C ASN A 258 -15.14 -55.86 -43.98
N ILE A 259 -13.93 -55.30 -43.85
CA ILE A 259 -12.85 -55.53 -44.82
C ILE A 259 -12.36 -56.99 -44.76
N GLU A 260 -12.30 -57.59 -43.57
CA GLU A 260 -11.98 -59.01 -43.40
C GLU A 260 -13.03 -59.90 -44.07
N LYS A 261 -14.33 -59.62 -43.86
CA LYS A 261 -15.40 -60.37 -44.53
C LYS A 261 -15.30 -60.34 -46.05
N LEU A 262 -14.96 -59.18 -46.63
CA LEU A 262 -14.76 -59.03 -48.08
C LEU A 262 -13.50 -59.78 -48.58
N SER A 263 -12.55 -60.05 -47.70
CA SER A 263 -11.26 -60.69 -48.02
C SER A 263 -11.18 -62.14 -47.56
N ALA A 264 -12.25 -62.67 -46.94
CA ALA A 264 -12.30 -64.02 -46.37
C ALA A 264 -12.05 -65.12 -47.42
N THR A 265 -12.47 -64.91 -48.67
CA THR A 265 -12.22 -65.85 -49.79
C THR A 265 -10.73 -66.05 -50.07
N PHE A 266 -9.89 -65.08 -49.70
CA PHE A 266 -8.43 -65.16 -49.83
C PHE A 266 -7.73 -65.59 -48.53
N GLU A 267 -8.49 -65.92 -47.48
CA GLU A 267 -7.98 -66.24 -46.14
C GLU A 267 -7.11 -65.11 -45.56
N CYS A 268 -7.41 -63.85 -45.93
CA CYS A 268 -6.74 -62.67 -45.41
C CYS A 268 -7.51 -62.07 -44.23
N GLY A 269 -6.83 -61.81 -43.12
CA GLY A 269 -7.36 -61.12 -41.94
C GLY A 269 -6.36 -60.14 -41.36
N PHE A 270 -6.80 -59.13 -40.60
CA PHE A 270 -5.87 -58.25 -39.92
C PHE A 270 -5.26 -58.95 -38.72
N ASN A 271 -4.03 -58.55 -38.37
CA ASN A 271 -3.47 -58.90 -37.09
C ASN A 271 -4.17 -58.09 -36.00
N ILE A 272 -4.55 -58.74 -34.90
CA ILE A 272 -5.23 -58.11 -33.76
C ILE A 272 -4.35 -57.00 -33.17
N ASP A 273 -3.04 -57.25 -33.02
CA ASP A 273 -2.09 -56.26 -32.48
C ASP A 273 -2.07 -54.98 -33.36
N TYR A 274 -2.27 -55.13 -34.66
CA TYR A 274 -2.31 -53.99 -35.58
C TYR A 274 -3.60 -53.17 -35.42
N ILE A 275 -4.73 -53.83 -35.19
CA ILE A 275 -6.00 -53.17 -34.88
C ILE A 275 -5.90 -52.46 -33.52
N ASP A 276 -5.29 -53.11 -32.53
CA ASP A 276 -5.10 -52.54 -31.19
C ASP A 276 -4.25 -51.26 -31.24
N LEU A 277 -3.19 -51.23 -32.06
CA LEU A 277 -2.43 -50.00 -32.31
C LEU A 277 -3.27 -48.88 -32.92
N LYS A 278 -4.31 -49.18 -33.71
CA LYS A 278 -5.24 -48.17 -34.23
C LYS A 278 -6.20 -47.68 -33.14
N PHE A 279 -6.61 -48.54 -32.21
CA PHE A 279 -7.40 -48.12 -31.05
C PHE A 279 -6.58 -47.25 -30.09
N GLU A 280 -5.32 -47.61 -29.82
CA GLU A 280 -4.42 -46.78 -29.01
C GLU A 280 -4.13 -45.43 -29.70
N GLU A 281 -3.90 -45.39 -31.02
CA GLU A 281 -3.79 -44.12 -31.76
C GLU A 281 -5.03 -43.24 -31.58
N CYS A 282 -6.22 -43.83 -31.69
CA CYS A 282 -7.51 -43.14 -31.51
C CYS A 282 -7.64 -42.55 -30.10
N LYS A 283 -7.28 -43.32 -29.07
CA LYS A 283 -7.29 -42.90 -27.66
C LYS A 283 -6.30 -41.78 -27.37
N LEU A 284 -5.07 -41.90 -27.86
CA LEU A 284 -4.05 -40.86 -27.72
C LEU A 284 -4.45 -39.57 -28.44
N GLN A 285 -5.04 -39.68 -29.64
CA GLN A 285 -5.54 -38.52 -30.38
C GLN A 285 -6.69 -37.82 -29.65
N PHE A 286 -7.58 -38.57 -29.01
CA PHE A 286 -8.64 -38.02 -28.15
C PHE A 286 -8.04 -37.25 -26.97
N GLN A 287 -7.10 -37.85 -26.24
CA GLN A 287 -6.44 -37.22 -25.09
C GLN A 287 -5.65 -35.96 -25.49
N TYR A 288 -4.93 -36.02 -26.62
CA TYR A 288 -4.26 -34.86 -27.23
C TYR A 288 -5.25 -33.72 -27.49
N THR A 289 -6.38 -34.03 -28.10
CA THR A 289 -7.40 -33.04 -28.48
C THR A 289 -8.01 -32.38 -27.24
N LEU A 290 -8.29 -33.18 -26.20
CA LEU A 290 -8.80 -32.68 -24.93
C LEU A 290 -7.79 -31.74 -24.26
N LYS A 291 -6.53 -32.16 -24.11
CA LYS A 291 -5.48 -31.33 -23.51
C LYS A 291 -5.22 -30.04 -24.27
N LYS A 292 -5.19 -30.10 -25.60
CA LYS A 292 -5.02 -28.90 -26.43
C LYS A 292 -6.17 -27.90 -26.26
N GLN A 293 -7.39 -28.38 -26.05
CA GLN A 293 -8.54 -27.52 -25.76
C GLN A 293 -8.42 -26.88 -24.37
N GLU A 294 -7.98 -27.64 -23.36
CA GLU A 294 -7.69 -27.13 -22.02
C GLU A 294 -6.62 -26.02 -22.05
N GLU A 295 -5.47 -26.29 -22.67
CA GLU A 295 -4.37 -25.32 -22.82
C GLU A 295 -4.82 -24.05 -23.56
N ALA A 296 -5.60 -24.19 -24.64
CA ALA A 296 -6.11 -23.06 -25.40
C ALA A 296 -7.13 -22.23 -24.59
N ALA A 297 -7.96 -22.87 -23.77
CA ALA A 297 -8.89 -22.19 -22.88
C ALA A 297 -8.12 -21.43 -21.77
N GLU A 298 -7.08 -22.05 -21.21
CA GLU A 298 -6.18 -21.43 -20.24
C GLU A 298 -5.50 -20.18 -20.80
N GLN A 299 -4.91 -20.26 -22.00
CA GLN A 299 -4.28 -19.11 -22.62
C GLN A 299 -5.26 -17.96 -22.90
N LYS A 300 -6.51 -18.27 -23.26
CA LYS A 300 -7.55 -17.26 -23.45
C LYS A 300 -7.88 -16.55 -22.15
N LEU A 301 -8.02 -17.30 -21.06
CA LEU A 301 -8.33 -16.75 -19.73
C LEU A 301 -7.18 -15.89 -19.19
N ILE A 302 -5.94 -16.34 -19.29
CA ILE A 302 -4.76 -15.54 -18.89
C ILE A 302 -4.72 -14.23 -19.67
N LYS A 303 -4.99 -14.26 -20.98
CA LYS A 303 -5.09 -13.05 -21.81
C LYS A 303 -6.23 -12.14 -21.40
N GLU A 304 -7.37 -12.69 -21.01
CA GLU A 304 -8.52 -11.93 -20.53
C GLU A 304 -8.21 -11.24 -19.19
N GLN A 305 -7.62 -11.97 -18.24
CA GLN A 305 -7.14 -11.43 -16.97
C GLN A 305 -6.15 -10.28 -17.22
N ILE A 306 -5.09 -10.51 -18.00
CA ILE A 306 -4.11 -9.46 -18.34
C ILE A 306 -4.78 -8.22 -18.95
N ARG A 307 -5.77 -8.40 -19.83
CA ARG A 307 -6.52 -7.28 -20.41
C ARG A 307 -7.35 -6.52 -19.38
N GLU A 308 -7.99 -7.24 -18.46
CA GLU A 308 -8.75 -6.62 -17.37
C GLU A 308 -7.82 -5.82 -16.45
N GLU A 309 -6.67 -6.39 -16.06
CA GLU A 309 -5.68 -5.70 -15.23
C GLU A 309 -5.15 -4.44 -15.93
N GLN A 310 -4.85 -4.53 -17.23
CA GLN A 310 -4.42 -3.38 -18.02
C GLN A 310 -5.50 -2.30 -18.14
N ARG A 311 -6.79 -2.68 -18.20
CA ARG A 311 -7.89 -1.71 -18.20
C ARG A 311 -8.01 -1.01 -16.85
N ALA A 312 -7.94 -1.75 -15.75
CA ALA A 312 -7.93 -1.19 -14.40
C ALA A 312 -6.76 -0.20 -14.23
N ILE A 313 -5.54 -0.56 -14.64
CA ILE A 313 -4.37 0.34 -14.58
C ILE A 313 -4.63 1.62 -15.39
N LYS A 314 -5.15 1.51 -16.62
CA LYS A 314 -5.47 2.68 -17.45
C LYS A 314 -6.57 3.57 -16.85
N GLU A 315 -7.58 2.97 -16.22
CA GLU A 315 -8.63 3.71 -15.52
C GLU A 315 -8.05 4.48 -14.33
N TYR A 316 -7.15 3.87 -13.55
CA TYR A 316 -6.43 4.55 -12.47
C TYR A 316 -5.53 5.67 -12.98
N GLU A 317 -4.73 5.43 -14.02
CA GLU A 317 -3.87 6.46 -14.64
C GLU A 317 -4.70 7.65 -15.14
N LYS A 318 -5.85 7.37 -15.77
CA LYS A 318 -6.77 8.40 -16.25
C LYS A 318 -7.39 9.18 -15.10
N ALA A 319 -7.85 8.51 -14.04
CA ALA A 319 -8.43 9.15 -12.87
C ALA A 319 -7.41 10.04 -12.14
N ILE A 320 -6.16 9.58 -11.99
CA ILE A 320 -5.07 10.38 -11.42
C ILE A 320 -4.81 11.61 -12.29
N ALA A 321 -4.71 11.44 -13.62
CA ALA A 321 -4.48 12.56 -14.54
C ALA A 321 -5.65 13.56 -14.59
N GLU A 322 -6.89 13.12 -14.41
CA GLU A 322 -8.06 13.99 -14.31
C GLU A 322 -8.08 14.74 -12.97
N ALA A 323 -7.80 14.05 -11.85
CA ALA A 323 -7.70 14.67 -10.54
C ALA A 323 -6.59 15.74 -10.47
N GLU A 324 -5.40 15.45 -11.02
CA GLU A 324 -4.30 16.43 -11.09
C GLU A 324 -4.65 17.66 -11.95
N LYS A 325 -5.46 17.49 -13.00
CA LYS A 325 -5.93 18.62 -13.82
C LYS A 325 -6.96 19.46 -13.05
N GLU A 326 -7.87 18.80 -12.32
CA GLU A 326 -8.88 19.43 -11.50
C GLU A 326 -8.25 20.22 -10.35
N GLU A 327 -7.28 19.63 -9.63
CA GLU A 327 -6.47 20.27 -8.59
C GLU A 327 -5.75 21.51 -9.13
N LYS A 328 -5.05 21.39 -10.28
CA LYS A 328 -4.37 22.53 -10.93
C LYS A 328 -5.34 23.64 -11.32
N LEU A 329 -6.52 23.28 -11.84
CA LEU A 329 -7.54 24.23 -12.24
C LEU A 329 -8.07 25.00 -11.02
N TYR A 330 -8.42 24.30 -9.94
CA TYR A 330 -8.90 24.94 -8.71
C TYR A 330 -7.84 25.80 -8.05
N ARG A 331 -6.58 25.36 -8.03
CA ARG A 331 -5.45 26.16 -7.53
C ARG A 331 -5.32 27.47 -8.33
N GLN A 332 -5.37 27.41 -9.66
CA GLN A 332 -5.33 28.61 -10.51
C GLN A 332 -6.55 29.54 -10.30
N MET A 333 -7.76 28.99 -10.14
CA MET A 333 -8.96 29.79 -9.86
C MET A 333 -8.87 30.49 -8.51
N LEU A 334 -8.34 29.79 -7.51
CA LEU A 334 -8.16 30.27 -6.15
C LEU A 334 -7.09 31.37 -6.10
N ASP A 335 -5.98 31.20 -6.80
CA ASP A 335 -4.93 32.23 -6.93
C ASP A 335 -5.49 33.51 -7.56
N LYS A 336 -6.25 33.38 -8.67
CA LYS A 336 -6.93 34.53 -9.30
C LYS A 336 -7.94 35.20 -8.38
N ALA A 337 -8.75 34.41 -7.67
CA ALA A 337 -9.73 34.96 -6.72
C ALA A 337 -9.05 35.71 -5.56
N ARG A 338 -7.89 35.23 -5.09
CA ARG A 338 -7.07 35.92 -4.08
C ARG A 338 -6.45 37.21 -4.60
N GLU A 339 -5.99 37.23 -5.86
CA GLU A 339 -5.50 38.46 -6.52
C GLU A 339 -6.63 39.48 -6.67
N GLU A 340 -7.81 39.07 -7.14
CA GLU A 340 -8.99 39.93 -7.28
C GLU A 340 -9.45 40.51 -5.92
N LEU A 341 -9.42 39.72 -4.85
CA LEU A 341 -9.71 40.18 -3.49
C LEU A 341 -8.76 41.30 -3.04
N SER A 342 -7.47 41.22 -3.42
CA SER A 342 -6.48 42.23 -3.07
C SER A 342 -6.72 43.60 -3.72
N MET A 343 -7.52 43.64 -4.79
CA MET A 343 -7.85 44.84 -5.58
C MET A 343 -9.30 45.33 -5.34
N ALA A 344 -10.10 44.64 -4.54
CA ALA A 344 -11.54 44.89 -4.38
C ALA A 344 -11.88 45.97 -3.34
N THR A 345 -13.03 46.63 -3.51
CA THR A 345 -13.61 47.61 -2.56
C THR A 345 -14.50 46.92 -1.51
N ASP A 346 -14.74 47.59 -0.37
CA ASP A 346 -15.38 46.98 0.83
C ASP A 346 -16.77 46.35 0.60
N ALA A 347 -17.50 46.75 -0.44
CA ALA A 347 -18.84 46.22 -0.74
C ALA A 347 -18.83 44.83 -1.40
N ASP A 348 -17.81 44.52 -2.21
CA ASP A 348 -17.70 43.24 -2.95
C ASP A 348 -16.85 42.19 -2.21
N ARG A 349 -16.16 42.61 -1.16
CA ARG A 349 -15.22 41.79 -0.38
C ARG A 349 -15.86 40.55 0.23
N LEU A 350 -17.07 40.69 0.79
CA LEU A 350 -17.82 39.59 1.40
C LEU A 350 -18.21 38.49 0.40
N ALA A 351 -18.59 38.86 -0.83
CA ALA A 351 -18.95 37.89 -1.87
C ALA A 351 -17.71 37.16 -2.41
N MET A 352 -16.58 37.86 -2.52
CA MET A 352 -15.30 37.26 -2.93
C MET A 352 -14.73 36.33 -1.87
N GLU A 353 -14.84 36.66 -0.59
CA GLU A 353 -14.44 35.78 0.52
C GLU A 353 -15.25 34.47 0.52
N GLN A 354 -16.57 34.52 0.26
CA GLN A 354 -17.40 33.31 0.12
C GLN A 354 -16.99 32.45 -1.08
N LYS A 355 -16.61 33.09 -2.20
CA LYS A 355 -16.13 32.39 -3.40
C LYS A 355 -14.77 31.74 -3.20
N ILE A 356 -13.87 32.38 -2.45
CA ILE A 356 -12.58 31.78 -2.06
C ILE A 356 -12.81 30.59 -1.16
N ALA A 357 -13.70 30.69 -0.16
CA ALA A 357 -14.01 29.58 0.74
C ALA A 357 -14.61 28.36 0.00
N SER A 358 -15.45 28.59 -1.01
CA SER A 358 -15.97 27.49 -1.84
C SER A 358 -14.92 26.86 -2.74
N LEU A 359 -14.01 27.66 -3.31
CA LEU A 359 -12.88 27.17 -4.11
C LEU A 359 -11.86 26.41 -3.24
N GLU A 360 -11.62 26.84 -1.99
CA GLU A 360 -10.78 26.12 -1.03
C GLU A 360 -11.37 24.75 -0.66
N LEU A 361 -12.70 24.68 -0.49
CA LEU A 361 -13.39 23.41 -0.26
C LEU A 361 -13.26 22.47 -1.48
N GLN A 362 -13.49 22.99 -2.69
CA GLN A 362 -13.37 22.23 -3.93
C GLN A 362 -11.94 21.74 -4.19
N LEU A 363 -10.94 22.56 -3.88
CA LEU A 363 -9.53 22.16 -3.97
C LEU A 363 -9.24 21.01 -2.99
N LYS A 364 -9.70 21.12 -1.74
CA LYS A 364 -9.52 20.06 -0.74
C LYS A 364 -10.20 18.75 -1.15
N ASP A 365 -11.40 18.82 -1.74
CA ASP A 365 -12.09 17.64 -2.26
C ASP A 365 -11.34 17.02 -3.44
N ALA A 366 -10.76 17.83 -4.32
CA ALA A 366 -9.92 17.35 -5.44
C ALA A 366 -8.63 16.67 -4.95
N GLU A 367 -7.93 17.28 -3.99
CA GLU A 367 -6.73 16.70 -3.35
C GLU A 367 -7.06 15.35 -2.67
N ALA A 368 -8.19 15.27 -1.95
CA ALA A 368 -8.64 14.04 -1.30
C ALA A 368 -9.07 12.94 -2.29
N LYS A 369 -9.52 13.30 -3.50
CA LYS A 369 -9.81 12.34 -4.57
C LYS A 369 -8.52 11.82 -5.19
N GLU A 370 -7.55 12.69 -5.43
CA GLU A 370 -6.24 12.33 -5.96
C GLU A 370 -5.50 11.37 -5.03
N GLU A 371 -5.47 11.67 -3.73
CA GLU A 371 -4.83 10.82 -2.72
C GLU A 371 -5.50 9.44 -2.63
N ARG A 372 -6.83 9.39 -2.70
CA ARG A 372 -7.57 8.11 -2.77
C ARG A 372 -7.24 7.32 -4.04
N ALA A 373 -7.21 7.97 -5.19
CA ALA A 373 -6.88 7.33 -6.46
C ALA A 373 -5.44 6.77 -6.45
N LYS A 374 -4.48 7.52 -5.92
CA LYS A 374 -3.08 7.09 -5.75
C LYS A 374 -2.97 5.92 -4.77
N SER A 375 -3.60 6.01 -3.60
CA SER A 375 -3.60 4.93 -2.62
C SER A 375 -4.21 3.65 -3.17
N MET A 376 -5.27 3.74 -3.98
CA MET A 376 -5.87 2.55 -4.62
C MET A 376 -4.97 1.98 -5.70
N ALA A 377 -4.32 2.82 -6.51
CA ALA A 377 -3.41 2.39 -7.57
C ALA A 377 -2.16 1.67 -7.04
N GLU A 378 -1.63 2.08 -5.89
CA GLU A 378 -0.49 1.45 -5.24
C GLU A 378 -0.84 0.09 -4.61
N GLN A 379 -2.10 -0.12 -4.27
CA GLN A 379 -2.57 -1.30 -3.55
C GLN A 379 -3.06 -2.38 -4.52
N THR A 380 -2.13 -3.18 -5.03
CA THR A 380 -2.37 -4.17 -6.11
C THR A 380 -3.35 -5.30 -5.78
N ARG A 381 -3.65 -5.55 -4.48
CA ARG A 381 -4.52 -6.64 -4.01
C ARG A 381 -5.94 -6.19 -3.63
N LYS A 382 -6.16 -4.89 -3.47
CA LYS A 382 -7.49 -4.37 -3.12
C LYS A 382 -8.43 -4.43 -4.30
N GLY A 383 -9.71 -4.65 -4.01
CA GLY A 383 -10.73 -4.71 -5.02
C GLY A 383 -12.09 -5.09 -4.47
N HIS A 384 -12.98 -5.44 -5.39
CA HIS A 384 -14.33 -5.87 -5.07
C HIS A 384 -14.52 -7.33 -5.46
N VAL A 385 -15.12 -8.12 -4.58
CA VAL A 385 -15.68 -9.43 -4.93
C VAL A 385 -17.16 -9.23 -5.20
N TYR A 386 -17.61 -9.61 -6.39
CA TYR A 386 -19.00 -9.49 -6.80
C TYR A 386 -19.69 -10.86 -6.84
N VAL A 387 -20.98 -10.85 -6.50
CA VAL A 387 -21.88 -11.99 -6.66
C VAL A 387 -23.00 -11.56 -7.59
N ILE A 388 -23.10 -12.22 -8.74
CA ILE A 388 -24.06 -11.87 -9.79
C ILE A 388 -24.81 -13.10 -10.31
N SER A 389 -26.04 -12.93 -10.76
CA SER A 389 -26.85 -14.00 -11.36
C SER A 389 -27.45 -13.56 -12.69
N ASN A 390 -27.87 -14.52 -13.50
CA ASN A 390 -28.60 -14.27 -14.74
C ASN A 390 -29.58 -15.42 -14.95
N ILE A 391 -30.79 -15.24 -14.42
CA ILE A 391 -31.84 -16.26 -14.43
C ILE A 391 -32.17 -16.70 -15.85
N GLY A 392 -32.29 -15.75 -16.78
CA GLY A 392 -32.66 -16.06 -18.16
C GLY A 392 -31.63 -16.89 -18.94
N SER A 393 -30.36 -16.90 -18.52
CA SER A 393 -29.28 -17.63 -19.19
C SER A 393 -28.85 -18.90 -18.47
N PHE A 394 -28.85 -18.88 -17.12
CA PHE A 394 -28.28 -19.96 -16.31
C PHE A 394 -29.29 -20.65 -15.38
N GLY A 395 -30.50 -20.10 -15.23
CA GLY A 395 -31.52 -20.61 -14.30
C GLY A 395 -31.47 -19.96 -12.92
N GLU A 396 -32.39 -20.38 -12.06
CA GLU A 396 -32.46 -19.97 -10.65
C GLU A 396 -31.31 -20.59 -9.85
N ASP A 397 -30.94 -19.94 -8.74
CA ASP A 397 -29.88 -20.37 -7.81
C ASP A 397 -28.48 -20.60 -8.42
N VAL A 398 -28.23 -20.08 -9.61
CA VAL A 398 -26.91 -20.10 -10.26
C VAL A 398 -26.25 -18.73 -10.15
N TYR A 399 -25.16 -18.68 -9.39
CA TYR A 399 -24.43 -17.45 -9.12
C TYR A 399 -23.00 -17.51 -9.66
N LYS A 400 -22.54 -16.39 -10.22
CA LYS A 400 -21.13 -16.16 -10.51
C LYS A 400 -20.49 -15.38 -9.37
N ILE A 401 -19.39 -15.93 -8.86
CA ILE A 401 -18.53 -15.28 -7.87
C ILE A 401 -17.22 -14.92 -8.57
N GLY A 402 -16.92 -13.63 -8.66
CA GLY A 402 -15.68 -13.15 -9.27
C GLY A 402 -15.15 -11.90 -8.58
N LEU A 403 -13.98 -11.46 -8.99
CA LEU A 403 -13.38 -10.23 -8.47
C LEU A 403 -13.19 -9.20 -9.58
N THR A 404 -13.14 -7.93 -9.20
CA THR A 404 -12.70 -6.86 -10.08
C THR A 404 -11.88 -5.83 -9.31
N ARG A 405 -10.88 -5.28 -10.00
CA ARG A 405 -10.01 -4.21 -9.49
C ARG A 405 -10.22 -2.91 -10.23
N ARG A 406 -11.38 -2.75 -10.89
CA ARG A 406 -11.75 -1.49 -11.53
C ARG A 406 -12.08 -0.44 -10.49
N LEU A 407 -11.88 0.81 -10.89
CA LEU A 407 -12.31 1.97 -10.10
C LEU A 407 -13.84 1.95 -9.94
N GLU A 408 -14.54 1.65 -11.04
CA GLU A 408 -16.00 1.49 -11.08
C GLU A 408 -16.36 0.01 -11.30
N PRO A 409 -16.68 -0.76 -10.24
CA PRO A 409 -16.89 -2.20 -10.34
C PRO A 409 -18.14 -2.58 -11.14
N MET A 410 -19.13 -1.69 -11.23
CA MET A 410 -20.36 -1.91 -12.01
C MET A 410 -20.11 -1.97 -13.51
N ASP A 411 -19.07 -1.31 -14.01
CA ASP A 411 -18.74 -1.35 -15.44
C ASP A 411 -18.25 -2.74 -15.85
N ARG A 412 -17.54 -3.46 -14.96
CA ARG A 412 -17.17 -4.85 -15.20
C ARG A 412 -18.40 -5.76 -15.33
N VAL A 413 -19.41 -5.58 -14.47
CA VAL A 413 -20.65 -6.36 -14.51
C VAL A 413 -21.39 -6.13 -15.84
N LYS A 414 -21.50 -4.88 -16.29
CA LYS A 414 -22.13 -4.55 -17.58
C LYS A 414 -21.39 -5.19 -18.75
N GLU A 415 -20.06 -5.10 -18.79
CA GLU A 415 -19.25 -5.74 -19.83
C GLU A 415 -19.41 -7.26 -19.87
N LEU A 416 -19.57 -7.91 -18.71
CA LEU A 416 -19.82 -9.35 -18.62
C LEU A 416 -21.18 -9.72 -19.23
N GLY A 417 -22.19 -8.87 -19.04
CA GLY A 417 -23.52 -9.01 -19.65
C GLY A 417 -23.49 -8.86 -21.17
N ASP A 418 -22.96 -7.74 -21.66
CA ASP A 418 -22.98 -7.37 -23.08
C ASP A 418 -22.23 -8.36 -23.98
N ALA A 419 -21.20 -9.02 -23.45
CA ALA A 419 -20.27 -9.81 -24.27
C ALA A 419 -20.73 -11.24 -24.54
N SER A 420 -21.61 -11.83 -23.73
CA SER A 420 -21.70 -13.30 -23.68
C SER A 420 -23.05 -13.90 -23.28
N VAL A 421 -24.06 -13.10 -22.93
CA VAL A 421 -25.36 -13.58 -22.48
C VAL A 421 -26.52 -12.75 -23.06
N PRO A 422 -27.71 -13.35 -23.27
CA PRO A 422 -28.88 -12.66 -23.84
C PRO A 422 -29.54 -11.63 -22.92
N PHE A 423 -29.34 -11.72 -21.60
CA PHE A 423 -29.91 -10.84 -20.59
C PHE A 423 -28.81 -10.21 -19.73
N PRO A 424 -29.01 -9.03 -19.14
CA PRO A 424 -28.04 -8.45 -18.19
C PRO A 424 -27.92 -9.29 -16.91
N PHE A 425 -26.83 -9.09 -16.18
CA PHE A 425 -26.64 -9.70 -14.87
C PHE A 425 -27.31 -8.88 -13.76
N ASP A 426 -27.99 -9.56 -12.85
CA ASP A 426 -28.44 -9.01 -11.58
C ASP A 426 -27.30 -9.02 -10.56
N VAL A 427 -27.09 -7.91 -9.85
CA VAL A 427 -26.05 -7.79 -8.82
C VAL A 427 -26.62 -8.05 -7.45
N HIS A 428 -26.14 -9.11 -6.79
CA HIS A 428 -26.55 -9.48 -5.44
C HIS A 428 -25.66 -8.86 -4.38
N ALA A 429 -24.35 -8.83 -4.58
CA ALA A 429 -23.40 -8.22 -3.64
C ALA A 429 -22.19 -7.61 -4.35
N MET A 430 -21.65 -6.55 -3.75
CA MET A 430 -20.40 -5.91 -4.16
C MET A 430 -19.55 -5.66 -2.91
N ILE A 431 -18.63 -6.57 -2.63
CA ILE A 431 -17.92 -6.65 -1.35
C ILE A 431 -16.54 -6.03 -1.51
N TYR A 432 -16.32 -4.85 -0.93
CA TYR A 432 -15.00 -4.22 -0.91
C TYR A 432 -14.10 -4.90 0.13
N VAL A 433 -12.91 -5.33 -0.28
CA VAL A 433 -11.94 -5.98 0.60
C VAL A 433 -10.50 -5.57 0.28
N ASP A 434 -9.65 -5.61 1.30
CA ASP A 434 -8.22 -5.31 1.15
C ASP A 434 -7.47 -6.38 0.34
N ASP A 435 -7.99 -7.61 0.28
CA ASP A 435 -7.40 -8.72 -0.47
C ASP A 435 -8.48 -9.53 -1.21
N ALA A 436 -8.96 -8.96 -2.32
CA ALA A 436 -10.01 -9.57 -3.14
C ALA A 436 -9.63 -10.96 -3.69
N PRO A 437 -8.39 -11.21 -4.16
CA PRO A 437 -7.97 -12.54 -4.60
C PRO A 437 -8.08 -13.62 -3.52
N SER A 438 -7.76 -13.29 -2.26
CA SER A 438 -7.82 -14.27 -1.17
C SER A 438 -9.26 -14.65 -0.81
N LEU A 439 -10.17 -13.66 -0.77
CA LEU A 439 -11.59 -13.91 -0.49
C LEU A 439 -12.22 -14.74 -1.62
N GLU A 440 -11.99 -14.37 -2.88
CA GLU A 440 -12.52 -15.08 -4.05
C GLU A 440 -12.05 -16.54 -4.08
N ALA A 441 -10.75 -16.78 -3.90
CA ALA A 441 -10.20 -18.13 -3.88
C ALA A 441 -10.74 -18.97 -2.71
N ALA A 442 -11.04 -18.33 -1.57
CA ALA A 442 -11.63 -19.01 -0.43
C ALA A 442 -13.10 -19.42 -0.70
N LEU A 443 -13.91 -18.54 -1.28
CA LEU A 443 -15.29 -18.85 -1.69
C LEU A 443 -15.33 -19.96 -2.75
N HIS A 444 -14.44 -19.89 -3.74
CA HIS A 444 -14.31 -20.91 -4.78
C HIS A 444 -13.97 -22.30 -4.26
N ARG A 445 -13.22 -22.36 -3.16
CA ARG A 445 -12.86 -23.60 -2.47
C ARG A 445 -14.01 -24.11 -1.61
N GLU A 446 -14.71 -23.23 -0.89
CA GLU A 446 -15.89 -23.59 -0.09
C GLU A 446 -16.99 -24.20 -0.98
N PHE A 447 -17.25 -23.59 -2.14
CA PHE A 447 -18.29 -24.03 -3.08
C PHE A 447 -17.78 -24.95 -4.20
N HIS A 448 -16.64 -25.61 -4.02
CA HIS A 448 -16.05 -26.44 -5.08
C HIS A 448 -17.00 -27.56 -5.55
N ALA A 449 -17.76 -28.17 -4.63
CA ALA A 449 -18.70 -29.24 -4.95
C ALA A 449 -19.94 -28.76 -5.72
N GLN A 450 -20.30 -27.48 -5.58
CA GLN A 450 -21.47 -26.84 -6.17
C GLN A 450 -21.18 -26.18 -7.53
N ARG A 451 -20.01 -26.42 -8.12
CA ARG A 451 -19.65 -25.85 -9.43
C ARG A 451 -20.54 -26.41 -10.53
N VAL A 452 -21.14 -25.52 -11.33
CA VAL A 452 -21.92 -25.89 -12.52
C VAL A 452 -21.03 -26.58 -13.56
N ASN A 453 -19.75 -26.17 -13.67
CA ASN A 453 -18.79 -26.78 -14.58
C ASN A 453 -17.73 -27.59 -13.81
N SER A 454 -17.91 -28.91 -13.77
CA SER A 454 -16.98 -29.83 -13.09
C SER A 454 -15.70 -30.14 -13.88
N VAL A 455 -15.63 -29.73 -15.15
CA VAL A 455 -14.48 -29.99 -16.03
C VAL A 455 -13.55 -28.78 -16.08
N ASN A 456 -14.12 -27.59 -16.28
CA ASN A 456 -13.39 -26.33 -16.30
C ASN A 456 -13.63 -25.55 -15.01
N LEU A 457 -12.78 -25.80 -14.01
CA LEU A 457 -12.84 -25.15 -12.70
C LEU A 457 -12.56 -23.63 -12.74
N ARG A 458 -12.10 -23.09 -13.87
CA ARG A 458 -11.94 -21.64 -14.06
C ARG A 458 -13.24 -20.95 -14.48
N LYS A 459 -14.32 -21.70 -14.73
CA LYS A 459 -15.67 -21.16 -14.86
C LYS A 459 -16.31 -21.12 -13.48
N GLU A 460 -16.51 -19.90 -13.01
CA GLU A 460 -16.79 -19.58 -11.61
C GLU A 460 -18.30 -19.43 -11.37
N PHE A 461 -19.08 -20.38 -11.88
CA PHE A 461 -20.52 -20.45 -11.68
C PHE A 461 -20.84 -21.59 -10.72
N PHE A 462 -21.69 -21.31 -9.74
CA PHE A 462 -22.02 -22.18 -8.62
C PHE A 462 -23.54 -22.26 -8.48
N GLU A 463 -24.05 -23.48 -8.31
CA GLU A 463 -25.45 -23.76 -8.01
C GLU A 463 -25.61 -23.85 -6.48
N VAL A 464 -26.00 -22.75 -5.84
CA VAL A 464 -26.00 -22.61 -4.39
C VAL A 464 -26.94 -21.50 -3.93
N ASP A 465 -27.58 -21.68 -2.78
CA ASP A 465 -28.43 -20.66 -2.17
C ASP A 465 -27.63 -19.39 -1.84
N LEU A 466 -28.17 -18.22 -2.19
CA LEU A 466 -27.52 -16.93 -1.94
C LEU A 466 -27.22 -16.69 -0.45
N GLU A 467 -28.08 -17.22 0.43
CA GLU A 467 -27.89 -17.17 1.88
C GLU A 467 -26.60 -17.89 2.32
N SER A 468 -26.29 -19.03 1.69
CA SER A 468 -25.05 -19.77 1.96
C SER A 468 -23.82 -18.96 1.52
N ILE A 469 -23.93 -18.20 0.42
CA ILE A 469 -22.86 -17.30 -0.02
C ILE A 469 -22.65 -16.17 1.00
N ARG A 470 -23.72 -15.56 1.50
CA ARG A 470 -23.67 -14.51 2.53
C ARG A 470 -22.96 -15.02 3.80
N GLU A 471 -23.39 -16.17 4.31
CA GLU A 471 -22.78 -16.78 5.50
C GLU A 471 -21.30 -17.13 5.29
N ALA A 472 -20.93 -17.63 4.11
CA ALA A 472 -19.54 -17.91 3.78
C ALA A 472 -18.68 -16.63 3.76
N VAL A 473 -19.19 -15.54 3.19
CA VAL A 473 -18.52 -14.23 3.18
C VAL A 473 -18.29 -13.72 4.60
N GLU A 474 -19.31 -13.74 5.45
CA GLU A 474 -19.21 -13.30 6.85
C GLU A 474 -18.20 -14.13 7.64
N LYS A 475 -18.22 -15.45 7.44
CA LYS A 475 -17.30 -16.38 8.12
C LYS A 475 -15.84 -16.19 7.67
N ILE A 476 -15.60 -15.92 6.39
CA ILE A 476 -14.24 -15.85 5.82
C ILE A 476 -13.65 -14.45 5.98
N ALA A 477 -14.40 -13.41 5.61
CA ALA A 477 -13.91 -12.03 5.60
C ALA A 477 -14.16 -11.31 6.93
N GLY A 478 -15.10 -11.77 7.75
CA GLY A 478 -15.53 -11.03 8.95
C GLY A 478 -16.22 -9.71 8.60
N VAL A 479 -16.73 -9.56 7.38
CA VAL A 479 -17.39 -8.36 6.88
C VAL A 479 -18.88 -8.64 6.76
N ASP A 480 -19.70 -7.80 7.40
CA ASP A 480 -21.14 -7.74 7.16
C ASP A 480 -21.37 -7.00 5.84
N ALA A 481 -21.65 -7.77 4.78
CA ALA A 481 -21.80 -7.24 3.43
C ALA A 481 -23.29 -7.14 3.06
N GLU A 482 -23.66 -6.07 2.35
CA GLU A 482 -25.04 -5.88 1.90
C GLU A 482 -25.36 -6.83 0.73
N PHE A 483 -26.29 -7.77 0.96
CA PHE A 483 -26.81 -8.68 -0.06
C PHE A 483 -28.24 -8.30 -0.48
N LYS A 484 -28.45 -8.17 -1.78
CA LYS A 484 -29.78 -8.08 -2.40
C LYS A 484 -30.29 -9.49 -2.67
N MET A 485 -31.26 -9.92 -1.88
CA MET A 485 -31.77 -11.30 -1.95
C MET A 485 -32.67 -11.56 -3.16
N THR A 486 -33.21 -10.52 -3.77
CA THR A 486 -34.13 -10.63 -4.92
C THR A 486 -33.41 -10.27 -6.22
N ALA A 487 -33.42 -11.19 -7.20
CA ALA A 487 -33.08 -10.90 -8.59
C ALA A 487 -34.28 -10.22 -9.27
N LEU A 488 -34.04 -9.11 -9.99
CA LEU A 488 -35.10 -8.39 -10.69
C LEU A 488 -35.41 -9.03 -12.04
N ALA A 489 -34.37 -9.44 -12.77
CA ALA A 489 -34.44 -10.08 -14.08
C ALA A 489 -35.49 -9.45 -15.02
N GLU A 490 -35.53 -8.12 -15.08
CA GLU A 490 -36.61 -7.35 -15.75
C GLU A 490 -36.80 -7.76 -17.22
N ASP A 491 -35.71 -7.76 -17.99
CA ASP A 491 -35.71 -8.12 -19.41
C ASP A 491 -36.19 -9.57 -19.67
N TYR A 492 -35.87 -10.48 -18.75
CA TYR A 492 -36.27 -11.89 -18.86
C TYR A 492 -37.78 -12.05 -18.64
N TYR A 493 -38.32 -11.47 -17.57
CA TYR A 493 -39.75 -11.53 -17.30
C TYR A 493 -40.57 -10.75 -18.32
N GLU A 494 -40.06 -9.63 -18.83
CA GLU A 494 -40.71 -8.91 -19.93
C GLU A 494 -40.72 -9.76 -21.21
N SER A 495 -39.61 -10.45 -21.53
CA SER A 495 -39.54 -11.35 -22.68
C SER A 495 -40.54 -12.51 -22.58
N LEU A 496 -40.68 -13.12 -21.38
CA LEU A 496 -41.69 -14.16 -21.13
C LEU A 496 -43.11 -13.61 -21.32
N ARG A 497 -43.41 -12.43 -20.77
CA ARG A 497 -44.73 -11.79 -20.92
C ARG A 497 -45.06 -11.50 -22.38
N LEU A 498 -44.09 -11.06 -23.17
CA LEU A 498 -44.28 -10.81 -24.60
C LEU A 498 -44.50 -12.09 -25.41
N GLN A 499 -43.91 -13.22 -24.99
CA GLN A 499 -44.15 -14.53 -25.61
C GLN A 499 -45.52 -15.12 -25.27
N GLU A 500 -46.04 -14.88 -24.06
CA GLU A 500 -47.38 -15.36 -23.66
C GLU A 500 -48.52 -14.60 -24.35
N VAL A 501 -48.26 -13.37 -24.80
CA VAL A 501 -49.24 -12.51 -25.49
C VAL A 501 -49.23 -12.74 -27.01
N ALA A 502 -48.19 -13.39 -27.57
CA ALA A 502 -48.03 -13.71 -28.99
C ALA A 502 -48.60 -15.09 -29.34
#